data_AF-A0A1D2WYB9-F1
#
_entry.id   AF-A0A1D2WYB9-F1
#
_cell.length_a   1.000
_cell.length_b   1.000
_cell.length_c   1.000
_cell.angle_alpha   90.00
_cell.angle_beta   90.00
_cell.angle_gamma   90.00
#
_symmetry.space_group_name_H-M   'P 1'
#
loop_
_entity.id
_entity.type
_entity.pdbx_description
1 polymer ?
#
loop_
_entity_poly.entity_id
_entity_poly.type
_entity_poly.pdbx_seq_one_letter_code
_entity_poly.pdbx_strand_id
1 'polypeptide(L)'
;MHGPGKQRRKEVKEANLVSVFFFFLLISLCLSVFYSISPALAAAGKEKLSIIPADKDSLSIIAINGEEIYIRSGYSHDFIQNYQLYIKGADTEGKRVWIELSRNGVPLQDDIVTEGSQFVYSNNSTEILNLTVDTIYEGADGVLVKFSPVYQYLDPRFPVPQTPTESFDNASNNNSSSSEPGLETQAEGFDIPLFLLGLGAVLLVTGLFAGKGKKK
;
A
#
# COMPACT_ATOMS: atom_id res chain seq x y z
N MET A 1 42.23 -51.23 49.06
CA MET A 1 42.22 -49.77 48.80
C MET A 1 40.99 -49.44 47.97
N HIS A 2 40.11 -48.63 48.54
CA HIS A 2 38.84 -48.17 48.01
C HIS A 2 39.05 -46.80 47.36
N GLY A 3 38.43 -46.54 46.21
CA GLY A 3 38.43 -45.22 45.58
C GLY A 3 37.36 -45.15 44.48
N PRO A 4 36.29 -44.37 44.63
CA PRO A 4 35.15 -44.39 43.71
C PRO A 4 35.23 -43.33 42.60
N GLY A 5 34.79 -43.75 41.41
CA GLY A 5 33.90 -43.06 40.46
C GLY A 5 34.15 -41.60 40.03
N LYS A 6 34.10 -41.36 38.72
CA LYS A 6 33.47 -40.16 38.14
C LYS A 6 33.02 -40.42 36.70
N GLN A 7 31.79 -40.92 36.56
CA GLN A 7 31.08 -40.95 35.29
C GLN A 7 30.53 -39.55 35.02
N ARG A 8 31.11 -38.85 34.04
CA ARG A 8 30.73 -37.49 33.64
C ARG A 8 29.36 -37.53 32.95
N ARG A 9 28.28 -37.31 33.70
CA ARG A 9 26.94 -37.07 33.13
C ARG A 9 27.02 -35.83 32.25
N LYS A 10 26.78 -35.98 30.95
CA LYS A 10 26.46 -34.85 30.07
C LYS A 10 25.05 -34.40 30.45
N GLU A 11 24.98 -33.23 31.07
CA GLU A 11 23.74 -32.51 31.31
C GLU A 11 23.22 -32.04 29.95
N VAL A 12 22.29 -32.79 29.38
CA VAL A 12 21.51 -32.29 28.24
C VAL A 12 20.62 -31.19 28.81
N LYS A 13 20.93 -29.96 28.44
CA LYS A 13 20.16 -28.78 28.83
C LYS A 13 18.77 -28.94 28.21
N GLU A 14 17.83 -29.50 28.97
CA GLU A 14 16.42 -29.50 28.57
C GLU A 14 15.99 -28.03 28.46
N ALA A 15 15.86 -27.56 27.23
CA ALA A 15 15.26 -26.27 26.98
C ALA A 15 13.83 -26.36 27.52
N ASN A 16 13.52 -25.58 28.56
CA ASN A 16 12.20 -25.52 29.17
C ASN A 16 11.17 -25.24 28.07
N LEU A 17 10.43 -26.26 27.65
CA LEU A 17 9.49 -26.22 26.54
C LEU A 17 8.41 -25.15 26.76
N VAL A 18 8.08 -24.87 28.03
CA VAL A 18 7.21 -23.77 28.45
C VAL A 18 7.80 -22.40 28.07
N SER A 19 9.11 -22.19 28.27
CA SER A 19 9.79 -20.94 27.92
C SER A 19 9.89 -20.75 26.41
N VAL A 20 10.10 -21.83 25.66
CA VAL A 20 10.12 -21.80 24.20
C VAL A 20 8.72 -21.50 23.65
N PHE A 21 7.69 -22.07 24.26
CA PHE A 21 6.28 -21.80 23.92
C PHE A 21 5.89 -20.33 24.15
N PHE A 22 6.26 -19.74 25.30
CA PHE A 22 6.02 -18.31 25.55
C PHE A 22 6.75 -17.40 24.56
N PHE A 23 7.95 -17.79 24.12
CA PHE A 23 8.70 -17.05 23.12
C PHE A 23 8.01 -17.05 21.76
N PHE A 24 7.52 -18.21 21.30
CA PHE A 24 6.73 -18.31 20.07
C PHE A 24 5.37 -17.60 20.17
N LEU A 25 4.71 -17.64 21.32
CA LEU A 25 3.45 -16.94 21.56
C LEU A 25 3.64 -15.42 21.54
N LEU A 26 4.74 -14.92 22.11
CA LEU A 26 5.11 -13.51 22.06
C LEU A 26 5.46 -13.04 20.63
N ILE A 27 6.19 -13.86 19.86
CA ILE A 27 6.50 -13.57 18.45
C ILE A 27 5.21 -13.56 17.61
N SER A 28 4.31 -14.51 17.81
CA SER A 28 3.02 -14.55 17.11
C SER A 28 2.13 -13.35 17.46
N LEU A 29 2.15 -12.90 18.72
CA LEU A 29 1.42 -11.71 19.16
C LEU A 29 2.03 -10.43 18.58
N CYS A 30 3.36 -10.36 18.44
CA CYS A 30 4.01 -9.26 17.76
C CYS A 30 3.65 -9.25 16.27
N LEU A 31 3.71 -10.40 15.59
CA LEU A 31 3.36 -10.51 14.17
C LEU A 31 1.89 -10.16 13.87
N SER A 32 0.95 -10.45 14.78
CA SER A 32 -0.44 -10.03 14.60
C SER A 32 -0.64 -8.52 14.73
N VAL A 33 0.10 -7.85 15.63
CA VAL A 33 0.12 -6.38 15.73
C VAL A 33 0.71 -5.76 14.45
N PHE A 34 1.73 -6.38 13.85
CA PHE A 34 2.31 -5.92 12.58
C PHE A 34 1.41 -6.21 11.36
N TYR A 35 0.65 -7.30 11.35
CA TYR A 35 -0.36 -7.56 10.30
C TYR A 35 -1.59 -6.65 10.40
N SER A 36 -1.92 -6.13 11.59
CA SER A 36 -2.98 -5.13 11.76
C SER A 36 -2.58 -3.72 11.34
N ILE A 37 -1.30 -3.45 11.07
CA ILE A 37 -0.85 -2.20 10.45
C ILE A 37 -0.69 -2.46 8.94
N SER A 38 -1.80 -2.79 8.31
CA SER A 38 -1.95 -2.41 6.91
C SER A 38 -2.12 -0.89 6.90
N PRO A 39 -1.39 -0.13 6.07
CA PRO A 39 -1.81 1.23 5.75
C PRO A 39 -2.98 1.12 4.76
N ALA A 40 -4.08 0.51 5.20
CA ALA A 40 -5.37 0.70 4.58
C ALA A 40 -6.03 1.81 5.38
N LEU A 41 -6.40 2.88 4.70
CA LEU A 41 -7.20 4.00 5.21
C LEU A 41 -6.43 5.17 5.86
N ALA A 42 -5.79 5.99 5.01
CA ALA A 42 -5.71 7.44 5.24
C ALA A 42 -5.37 8.19 3.95
N ALA A 43 -6.30 8.19 2.97
CA ALA A 43 -6.40 9.27 1.98
C ALA A 43 -7.71 9.14 1.19
N ALA A 44 -8.86 9.20 1.89
CA ALA A 44 -10.04 9.76 1.25
C ALA A 44 -9.91 11.29 1.33
N GLY A 45 -8.87 11.83 0.69
CA GLY A 45 -8.80 13.24 0.37
C GLY A 45 -9.90 13.47 -0.65
N LYS A 46 -11.00 14.10 -0.25
CA LYS A 46 -12.01 14.56 -1.21
C LYS A 46 -11.34 15.64 -2.05
N GLU A 47 -10.78 15.22 -3.18
CA GLU A 47 -10.23 16.09 -4.21
C GLU A 47 -11.36 16.98 -4.72
N LYS A 48 -11.36 18.20 -4.19
CA LYS A 48 -12.28 19.25 -4.57
C LYS A 48 -11.78 19.79 -5.91
N LEU A 49 -12.33 19.24 -7.00
CA LEU A 49 -12.21 19.80 -8.35
C LEU A 49 -12.48 21.31 -8.27
N SER A 50 -11.43 22.10 -8.40
CA SER A 50 -11.50 23.56 -8.36
C SER A 50 -11.37 24.06 -9.78
N ILE A 51 -12.42 24.72 -10.26
CA ILE A 51 -12.43 25.37 -11.57
C ILE A 51 -11.80 26.76 -11.37
N ILE A 52 -10.62 27.00 -11.95
CA ILE A 52 -10.03 28.34 -12.00
C ILE A 52 -10.25 28.90 -13.42
N PRO A 53 -10.94 30.05 -13.58
CA PRO A 53 -11.12 30.67 -14.88
C PRO A 53 -9.83 31.37 -15.30
N ALA A 54 -9.06 30.72 -16.18
CA ALA A 54 -7.94 31.32 -16.88
C ALA A 54 -8.42 31.76 -18.27
N ASP A 55 -8.84 33.03 -18.37
CA ASP A 55 -9.25 33.69 -19.61
C ASP A 55 -10.46 33.04 -20.31
N LYS A 56 -11.12 33.80 -21.18
CA LYS A 56 -12.49 33.54 -21.63
C LYS A 56 -12.71 32.23 -22.41
N ASP A 57 -11.65 31.48 -22.76
CA ASP A 57 -11.73 30.31 -23.65
C ASP A 57 -11.08 29.00 -23.13
N SER A 58 -10.58 28.91 -21.89
CA SER A 58 -10.08 27.63 -21.37
C SER A 58 -10.26 27.48 -19.86
N LEU A 59 -11.34 26.79 -19.45
CA LEU A 59 -11.51 26.35 -18.07
C LEU A 59 -10.58 25.17 -17.79
N SER A 60 -9.45 25.42 -17.13
CA SER A 60 -8.59 24.35 -16.61
C SER A 60 -9.20 23.80 -15.32
N ILE A 61 -9.54 22.51 -15.34
CA ILE A 61 -10.05 21.81 -14.17
C ILE A 61 -8.85 21.28 -13.39
N ILE A 62 -8.66 21.76 -12.16
CA ILE A 62 -7.57 21.30 -11.30
C ILE A 62 -8.00 20.01 -10.61
N ALA A 63 -7.21 18.97 -10.83
CA ALA A 63 -7.41 17.64 -10.27
C ALA A 63 -6.59 17.49 -8.96
N ILE A 64 -5.31 17.87 -9.00
CA ILE A 64 -4.43 17.92 -7.82
C ILE A 64 -3.94 19.35 -7.65
N ASN A 65 -4.05 19.89 -6.44
CA ASN A 65 -3.80 21.31 -6.17
C ASN A 65 -2.79 21.52 -5.03
N GLY A 66 -1.50 21.45 -5.36
CA GLY A 66 -0.41 21.76 -4.44
C GLY A 66 -0.17 20.68 -3.38
N GLU A 67 -0.46 19.43 -3.70
CA GLU A 67 -0.26 18.31 -2.79
C GLU A 67 1.20 17.86 -2.75
N GLU A 68 1.51 16.90 -1.89
CA GLU A 68 2.81 16.23 -1.85
C GLU A 68 2.66 14.73 -2.12
N ILE A 69 3.63 14.16 -2.82
CA ILE A 69 3.68 12.72 -3.09
C ILE A 69 5.11 12.21 -2.86
N TYR A 70 5.22 10.90 -2.60
CA TYR A 70 6.49 10.22 -2.38
C TYR A 70 6.58 9.01 -3.30
N ILE A 71 7.68 8.89 -4.04
CA ILE A 71 7.88 7.78 -4.99
C ILE A 71 9.26 7.19 -4.79
N ARG A 72 9.31 5.87 -4.60
CA ARG A 72 10.57 5.13 -4.48
C ARG A 72 11.12 4.79 -5.86
N SER A 73 12.45 4.75 -6.00
CA SER A 73 13.09 4.22 -7.21
C SER A 73 12.62 2.80 -7.52
N GLY A 74 12.29 2.54 -8.79
CA GLY A 74 11.69 1.30 -9.26
C GLY A 74 10.17 1.23 -9.12
N TYR A 75 9.52 2.30 -8.66
CA TYR A 75 8.06 2.39 -8.51
C TYR A 75 7.51 3.60 -9.27
N SER A 76 6.21 3.56 -9.52
CA SER A 76 5.46 4.64 -10.14
C SER A 76 4.39 5.21 -9.22
N HIS A 77 3.93 6.41 -9.57
CA HIS A 77 2.71 7.00 -9.04
C HIS A 77 1.73 7.25 -10.18
N ASP A 78 0.48 6.81 -9.97
CA ASP A 78 -0.60 7.00 -10.91
C ASP A 78 -1.30 8.34 -10.66
N PHE A 79 -1.49 9.06 -11.74
CA PHE A 79 -2.24 10.32 -11.80
C PHE A 79 -3.55 10.09 -12.54
N ILE A 80 -4.44 11.07 -12.42
CA ILE A 80 -5.73 11.05 -13.11
C ILE A 80 -5.51 10.99 -14.64
N GLN A 81 -6.47 10.42 -15.40
CA GLN A 81 -6.39 10.23 -16.86
C GLN A 81 -5.24 9.32 -17.33
N ASN A 82 -4.84 8.38 -16.46
CA ASN A 82 -3.85 7.33 -16.69
C ASN A 82 -2.45 7.87 -16.99
N TYR A 83 -2.14 9.07 -16.49
CA TYR A 83 -0.77 9.54 -16.42
C TYR A 83 -0.04 8.78 -15.32
N GLN A 84 1.23 8.48 -15.53
CA GLN A 84 2.02 7.74 -14.57
C GLN A 84 3.45 8.29 -14.55
N LEU A 85 3.95 8.67 -13.37
CA LEU A 85 5.34 9.07 -13.19
C LEU A 85 6.12 7.92 -12.56
N TYR A 86 7.14 7.46 -13.27
CA TYR A 86 8.00 6.35 -12.85
C TYR A 86 9.39 6.85 -12.48
N ILE A 87 9.91 6.41 -11.32
CA ILE A 87 11.28 6.68 -10.91
C ILE A 87 12.17 5.55 -11.42
N LYS A 88 12.79 5.75 -12.58
CA LYS A 88 13.63 4.71 -13.24
C LYS A 88 14.84 4.32 -12.41
N GLY A 89 15.43 5.28 -11.71
CA GLY A 89 16.60 5.05 -10.87
C GLY A 89 17.25 6.35 -10.41
N ALA A 90 18.37 6.21 -9.71
CA ALA A 90 19.19 7.32 -9.27
C ALA A 90 20.67 7.03 -9.54
N ASP A 91 21.49 8.07 -9.52
CA ASP A 91 22.94 7.90 -9.52
C ASP A 91 23.45 7.34 -8.18
N THR A 92 24.74 7.02 -8.15
CA THR A 92 25.38 6.34 -7.01
C THR A 92 25.37 7.15 -5.72
N GLU A 93 25.17 8.46 -5.80
CA GLU A 93 25.14 9.39 -4.65
C GLU A 93 23.69 9.76 -4.27
N GLY A 94 22.69 9.23 -4.98
CA GLY A 94 21.29 9.57 -4.77
C GLY A 94 20.96 11.04 -4.98
N LYS A 95 21.75 11.77 -5.78
CA LYS A 95 21.57 13.22 -6.03
C LYS A 95 20.87 13.52 -7.33
N ARG A 96 20.97 12.62 -8.31
CA ARG A 96 20.30 12.74 -9.60
C ARG A 96 19.37 11.55 -9.79
N VAL A 97 18.14 11.83 -10.18
CA VAL A 97 17.08 10.84 -10.35
C VAL A 97 16.59 10.87 -11.78
N TRP A 98 16.54 9.70 -12.42
CA TRP A 98 15.90 9.57 -13.73
C TRP A 98 14.41 9.29 -13.53
N ILE A 99 13.57 10.19 -14.04
CA ILE A 99 12.12 10.08 -14.01
C ILE A 99 11.56 9.97 -15.43
N GLU A 100 10.45 9.25 -15.59
CA GLU A 100 9.71 9.14 -16.84
C GLU A 100 8.22 9.33 -16.59
N LEU A 101 7.61 10.25 -17.32
CA LEU A 101 6.17 10.39 -17.45
C LEU A 101 5.69 9.55 -18.63
N SER A 102 4.66 8.74 -18.39
CA SER A 102 3.97 7.98 -19.41
C SER A 102 2.46 8.18 -19.30
N ARG A 103 1.74 7.80 -20.34
CA ARG A 103 0.28 7.68 -20.31
C ARG A 103 -0.17 6.44 -21.05
N ASN A 104 -1.03 5.64 -20.43
CA ASN A 104 -1.46 4.35 -20.97
C ASN A 104 -0.28 3.46 -21.41
N GLY A 105 0.82 3.48 -20.64
CA GLY A 105 2.05 2.75 -20.93
C GLY A 105 2.90 3.30 -22.09
N VAL A 106 2.51 4.41 -22.72
CA VAL A 106 3.30 5.09 -23.75
C VAL A 106 4.15 6.20 -23.10
N PRO A 107 5.48 6.16 -23.21
CA PRO A 107 6.35 7.24 -22.70
C PRO A 107 6.05 8.58 -23.38
N LEU A 108 6.03 9.65 -22.58
CA LEU A 108 5.73 11.02 -23.04
C LEU A 108 6.92 11.96 -22.89
N GLN A 109 7.58 11.93 -21.72
CA GLN A 109 8.71 12.79 -21.39
C GLN A 109 9.53 12.14 -20.28
N ASP A 110 10.84 12.21 -20.36
CA ASP A 110 11.75 11.79 -19.29
C ASP A 110 12.79 12.87 -19.01
N ASP A 111 13.36 12.84 -17.81
CA ASP A 111 14.39 13.80 -17.40
C ASP A 111 15.27 13.24 -16.27
N ILE A 112 16.46 13.83 -16.09
CA ILE A 112 17.33 13.61 -14.95
C ILE A 112 17.25 14.83 -14.04
N VAL A 113 16.60 14.66 -12.89
CA VAL A 113 16.27 15.75 -11.97
C VAL A 113 17.08 15.67 -10.68
N THR A 114 17.29 16.82 -10.03
CA THR A 114 17.89 16.97 -8.70
C THR A 114 16.92 17.65 -7.74
N GLU A 115 17.23 17.70 -6.45
CA GLU A 115 16.48 18.54 -5.49
C GLU A 115 16.36 19.98 -6.01
N GLY A 116 15.16 20.55 -5.89
CA GLY A 116 14.78 21.86 -6.42
C GLY A 116 14.39 21.89 -7.91
N SER A 117 14.57 20.79 -8.64
CA SER A 117 14.18 20.72 -10.06
C SER A 117 12.66 20.78 -10.22
N GLN A 118 12.20 21.49 -11.25
CA GLN A 118 10.79 21.50 -11.64
C GLN A 118 10.61 20.67 -12.91
N PHE A 119 9.66 19.75 -12.88
CA PHE A 119 9.26 18.93 -14.01
C PHE A 119 7.86 19.37 -14.45
N VAL A 120 7.77 19.93 -15.66
CA VAL A 120 6.50 20.38 -16.25
C VAL A 120 6.26 19.62 -17.54
N TYR A 121 5.05 19.09 -17.68
CA TYR A 121 4.55 18.49 -18.92
C TYR A 121 3.32 19.24 -19.41
N SER A 122 3.41 19.70 -20.65
CA SER A 122 2.33 20.37 -21.37
C SER A 122 2.01 19.62 -22.65
N ASN A 123 0.73 19.58 -23.02
CA ASN A 123 0.28 18.99 -24.27
C ASN A 123 -0.61 19.98 -25.01
N ASN A 124 -0.23 20.33 -26.24
CA ASN A 124 -0.89 21.39 -27.04
C ASN A 124 -1.10 22.69 -26.25
N SER A 125 -0.02 23.17 -25.60
CA SER A 125 -0.02 24.41 -24.79
C SER A 125 -0.87 24.37 -23.51
N THR A 126 -1.47 23.23 -23.16
CA THR A 126 -2.14 23.03 -21.87
C THR A 126 -1.17 22.36 -20.91
N GLU A 127 -0.84 23.00 -19.80
CA GLU A 127 -0.10 22.36 -18.70
C GLU A 127 -0.97 21.27 -18.09
N ILE A 128 -0.44 20.04 -18.02
CA ILE A 128 -1.17 18.89 -17.48
C ILE A 128 -0.58 18.48 -16.14
N LEU A 129 0.74 18.53 -16.00
CA LEU A 129 1.43 18.09 -14.79
C LEU A 129 2.59 19.02 -14.49
N ASN A 130 2.70 19.46 -13.24
CA ASN A 130 3.78 20.29 -12.75
C ASN A 130 4.18 19.84 -11.35
N LEU A 131 5.44 19.47 -11.22
CA LEU A 131 6.00 18.80 -10.06
C LEU A 131 7.31 19.49 -9.68
N THR A 132 7.52 19.73 -8.40
CA THR A 132 8.84 20.13 -7.89
C THR A 132 9.45 18.99 -7.09
N VAL A 133 10.69 18.63 -7.39
CA VAL A 133 11.48 17.69 -6.57
C VAL A 133 11.88 18.44 -5.29
N ASP A 134 11.22 18.13 -4.18
CA ASP A 134 11.47 18.80 -2.90
C ASP A 134 12.70 18.21 -2.20
N THR A 135 12.74 16.88 -2.07
CA THR A 135 13.81 16.19 -1.35
C THR A 135 14.01 14.79 -1.89
N ILE A 136 15.27 14.35 -1.96
CA ILE A 136 15.66 12.99 -2.30
C ILE A 136 16.29 12.34 -1.07
N TYR A 137 15.57 11.37 -0.49
CA TYR A 137 16.06 10.58 0.62
C TYR A 137 16.82 9.37 0.09
N GLU A 138 18.13 9.36 0.29
CA GLU A 138 19.00 8.23 -0.05
C GLU A 138 18.83 7.09 0.98
N GLY A 139 18.75 5.86 0.49
CA GLY A 139 18.67 4.66 1.31
C GLY A 139 19.48 3.51 0.70
N ALA A 140 19.64 2.42 1.47
CA ALA A 140 20.43 1.26 1.04
C ALA A 140 19.88 0.59 -0.22
N ASP A 141 18.56 0.65 -0.42
CA ASP A 141 17.86 -0.03 -1.51
C ASP A 141 17.28 0.98 -2.53
N GLY A 142 18.01 2.07 -2.78
CA GLY A 142 17.65 3.13 -3.71
C GLY A 142 17.21 4.42 -3.03
N VAL A 143 16.44 5.25 -3.74
CA VAL A 143 16.00 6.57 -3.25
C VAL A 143 14.49 6.63 -3.04
N LEU A 144 14.06 7.46 -2.10
CA LEU A 144 12.68 7.92 -1.98
C LEU A 144 12.64 9.41 -2.35
N VAL A 145 11.86 9.75 -3.37
CA VAL A 145 11.76 11.12 -3.87
C VAL A 145 10.46 11.73 -3.40
N LYS A 146 10.55 12.86 -2.71
CA LYS A 146 9.40 13.70 -2.38
C LYS A 146 9.20 14.73 -3.48
N PHE A 147 7.99 14.80 -4.01
CA PHE A 147 7.56 15.89 -4.87
C PHE A 147 6.59 16.79 -4.12
N SER A 148 6.89 18.09 -4.08
CA SER A 148 6.05 19.11 -3.47
C SER A 148 6.45 20.50 -3.97
N PRO A 149 5.52 21.34 -4.45
CA PRO A 149 4.11 21.03 -4.69
C PRO A 149 3.89 20.16 -5.94
N VAL A 150 2.75 19.49 -5.98
CA VAL A 150 2.22 18.76 -7.15
C VAL A 150 0.96 19.42 -7.66
N TYR A 151 0.93 19.74 -8.95
CA TYR A 151 -0.26 20.22 -9.65
C TYR A 151 -0.60 19.30 -10.81
N GLN A 152 -1.86 18.92 -10.89
CA GLN A 152 -2.42 18.22 -12.04
C GLN A 152 -3.65 18.94 -12.56
N TYR A 153 -3.71 19.17 -13.86
CA TYR A 153 -4.86 19.70 -14.57
C TYR A 153 -5.45 18.63 -15.49
N LEU A 154 -6.77 18.56 -15.59
CA LEU A 154 -7.43 17.63 -16.51
C LEU A 154 -7.19 18.08 -17.95
N ASP A 155 -6.79 17.14 -18.79
CA ASP A 155 -6.77 17.33 -20.22
C ASP A 155 -8.21 17.29 -20.75
N PRO A 156 -8.72 18.38 -21.36
CA PRO A 156 -10.10 18.48 -21.83
C PRO A 156 -10.39 17.53 -23.00
N ARG A 157 -9.37 16.94 -23.63
CA ARG A 157 -9.55 15.96 -24.72
C ARG A 157 -9.92 14.57 -24.23
N PHE A 158 -9.83 14.32 -22.92
CA PHE A 158 -10.20 13.05 -22.31
C PHE A 158 -11.43 13.23 -21.43
N PRO A 159 -12.24 12.16 -21.27
CA PRO A 159 -13.40 12.22 -20.39
C PRO A 159 -12.96 12.61 -18.98
N VAL A 160 -13.77 13.48 -18.35
CA VAL A 160 -13.64 13.74 -16.92
C VAL A 160 -13.91 12.42 -16.20
N PRO A 161 -13.00 11.97 -15.30
CA PRO A 161 -13.24 10.76 -14.51
C PRO A 161 -14.59 10.87 -13.82
N GLN A 162 -15.46 9.90 -14.07
CA GLN A 162 -16.72 9.83 -13.36
C GLN A 162 -16.39 9.34 -11.95
N THR A 163 -16.69 10.15 -10.92
CA THR A 163 -16.78 9.62 -9.55
C THR A 163 -17.88 8.55 -9.56
N PRO A 164 -17.76 7.45 -8.82
CA PRO A 164 -18.87 6.51 -8.67
C PRO A 164 -20.09 7.28 -8.14
N THR A 165 -21.01 7.61 -9.02
CA THR A 165 -22.33 8.12 -8.66
C THR A 165 -23.01 6.98 -7.92
N GLU A 166 -23.16 7.09 -6.60
CA GLU A 166 -24.20 6.31 -5.94
C GLU A 166 -25.52 6.67 -6.62
N SER A 167 -26.07 5.70 -7.35
CA SER A 167 -27.35 5.82 -8.00
C SER A 167 -28.39 6.04 -6.91
N PHE A 168 -28.99 7.23 -6.86
CA PHE A 168 -30.28 7.37 -6.22
C PHE A 168 -31.29 6.61 -7.07
N ASP A 169 -31.70 5.44 -6.59
CA ASP A 169 -32.74 4.61 -7.18
C ASP A 169 -34.01 5.43 -7.38
N ASN A 170 -34.34 5.71 -8.65
CA ASN A 170 -35.71 6.06 -9.03
C ASN A 170 -36.30 4.86 -9.77
N ALA A 171 -36.75 3.88 -8.99
CA ALA A 171 -37.51 2.75 -9.46
C ALA A 171 -38.92 3.21 -9.89
N SER A 172 -39.14 3.26 -11.21
CA SER A 172 -40.46 3.16 -11.83
C SER A 172 -40.50 1.87 -12.66
N ASN A 173 -40.85 0.79 -11.96
CA ASN A 173 -41.58 -0.41 -12.38
C ASN A 173 -41.75 -0.66 -13.90
N ASN A 174 -41.24 -1.80 -14.39
CA ASN A 174 -42.06 -2.98 -14.73
C ASN A 174 -41.24 -4.15 -15.29
N ASN A 175 -41.09 -5.17 -14.44
CA ASN A 175 -41.19 -6.62 -14.70
C ASN A 175 -40.37 -7.27 -15.85
N SER A 176 -39.33 -8.04 -15.49
CA SER A 176 -39.37 -9.51 -15.60
C SER A 176 -38.18 -10.21 -14.91
N SER A 177 -38.54 -11.22 -14.12
CA SER A 177 -37.79 -12.34 -13.51
C SER A 177 -36.57 -12.07 -12.60
N SER A 178 -36.86 -12.18 -11.30
CA SER A 178 -36.07 -12.80 -10.21
C SER A 178 -34.99 -13.79 -10.65
N SER A 179 -33.79 -13.78 -10.08
CA SER A 179 -33.57 -14.09 -8.65
C SER A 179 -32.24 -13.57 -8.09
N GLU A 180 -32.31 -12.86 -6.96
CA GLU A 180 -31.24 -12.61 -5.97
C GLU A 180 -31.40 -13.60 -4.77
N PRO A 181 -30.50 -13.65 -3.76
CA PRO A 181 -29.16 -13.04 -3.64
C PRO A 181 -28.06 -14.02 -3.17
N GLY A 182 -26.80 -13.65 -3.35
CA GLY A 182 -25.65 -14.27 -2.69
C GLY A 182 -24.70 -13.19 -2.17
N LEU A 183 -24.95 -12.72 -0.96
CA LEU A 183 -24.06 -11.83 -0.20
C LEU A 183 -22.77 -12.58 0.13
N GLU A 184 -21.68 -12.30 -0.57
CA GLU A 184 -20.34 -12.67 -0.11
C GLU A 184 -19.37 -11.49 -0.25
N THR A 185 -19.23 -10.75 0.86
CA THR A 185 -18.04 -9.92 1.11
C THR A 185 -16.90 -10.85 1.50
N GLN A 186 -16.30 -11.52 0.52
CA GLN A 186 -15.05 -12.26 0.72
C GLN A 186 -13.90 -11.38 0.25
N ALA A 187 -13.05 -10.92 1.18
CA ALA A 187 -11.79 -10.30 0.82
C ALA A 187 -10.92 -11.36 0.13
N GLU A 188 -10.56 -11.13 -1.15
CA GLU A 188 -9.64 -12.03 -1.85
C GLU A 188 -8.33 -12.17 -1.06
N GLY A 189 -8.00 -13.41 -0.70
CA GLY A 189 -6.79 -13.76 0.05
C GLY A 189 -7.01 -14.19 1.51
N PHE A 190 -8.21 -14.04 2.08
CA PHE A 190 -8.51 -14.55 3.43
C PHE A 190 -9.38 -15.81 3.38
N ASP A 191 -8.73 -16.96 3.49
CA ASP A 191 -9.40 -18.26 3.53
C ASP A 191 -9.94 -18.56 4.94
N ILE A 192 -11.17 -18.09 5.20
CA ILE A 192 -11.90 -18.24 6.48
C ILE A 192 -11.87 -19.68 7.02
N PRO A 193 -12.15 -20.74 6.22
CA PRO A 193 -12.10 -22.11 6.74
C PRO A 193 -10.68 -22.52 7.18
N LEU A 194 -9.61 -22.06 6.53
CA LEU A 194 -8.24 -22.36 6.93
C LEU A 194 -7.87 -21.67 8.27
N PHE A 195 -8.31 -20.42 8.46
CA PHE A 195 -8.15 -19.70 9.71
C PHE A 195 -8.85 -20.39 10.89
N LEU A 196 -10.10 -20.84 10.70
CA LEU A 196 -10.87 -21.56 11.72
C LEU A 196 -10.26 -22.92 12.05
N LEU A 197 -9.69 -23.61 11.06
CA LEU A 197 -8.95 -24.86 11.26
C LEU A 197 -7.70 -24.66 12.13
N GLY A 198 -6.95 -23.58 11.89
CA GLY A 198 -5.80 -23.19 12.71
C GLY A 198 -6.19 -22.91 14.17
N LEU A 199 -7.27 -22.16 14.38
CA LEU A 199 -7.79 -21.86 15.72
C LEU A 199 -8.25 -23.12 16.46
N GLY A 200 -8.93 -24.03 15.76
CA GLY A 200 -9.39 -25.31 16.33
C GLY A 200 -8.24 -26.21 16.77
N ALA A 201 -7.16 -26.29 15.98
CA ALA A 201 -5.97 -27.08 16.32
C ALA A 201 -5.28 -26.55 17.60
N VAL A 202 -5.19 -25.22 17.77
CA VAL A 202 -4.62 -24.60 18.97
C VAL A 202 -5.45 -24.93 20.22
N LEU A 203 -6.78 -24.87 20.12
CA LEU A 203 -7.69 -25.22 21.23
C LEU A 203 -7.63 -26.71 21.59
N LEU A 204 -7.46 -27.61 20.61
CA LEU A 204 -7.30 -29.04 20.88
C LEU A 204 -5.97 -29.35 21.58
N VAL A 205 -4.87 -28.74 21.13
CA VAL A 205 -3.55 -28.95 21.76
C VAL A 205 -3.56 -28.41 23.18
N THR A 206 -4.13 -27.23 23.43
CA THR A 206 -4.21 -26.64 24.79
C THR A 206 -5.22 -27.37 25.69
N GLY A 207 -6.35 -27.84 25.15
CA GLY A 207 -7.35 -28.62 25.88
C GLY A 207 -6.88 -30.01 26.31
N LEU A 208 -6.03 -30.67 25.50
CA LEU A 208 -5.48 -31.99 25.84
C LEU A 208 -4.49 -31.97 27.02
N PHE A 209 -3.83 -30.84 27.29
CA PHE A 209 -2.94 -30.69 28.45
C PHE A 209 -3.66 -30.27 29.75
N ALA A 210 -4.92 -29.83 29.68
CA ALA A 210 -5.71 -29.45 30.86
C ALA A 210 -6.32 -30.65 31.61
N GLY A 211 -6.29 -31.85 31.01
CA GLY A 211 -6.99 -33.05 31.49
C GLY A 211 -6.10 -34.12 32.09
N LYS A 212 -5.15 -33.80 32.99
CA LYS A 212 -4.42 -34.85 33.74
C LYS A 212 -4.00 -34.39 35.14
N GLY A 213 -4.99 -34.11 35.98
CA GLY A 213 -4.75 -33.75 37.37
C GLY A 213 -5.92 -34.09 38.26
N LYS A 214 -6.09 -35.39 38.56
CA LYS A 214 -6.53 -35.96 39.86
C LYS A 214 -7.22 -37.32 39.67
N LYS A 215 -6.60 -38.38 40.18
CA LYS A 215 -7.30 -39.39 40.98
C LYS A 215 -6.42 -39.76 42.19
N LYS A 216 -7.12 -39.97 43.30
CA LYS A 216 -6.68 -40.20 44.69
C LYS A 216 -5.51 -41.17 44.83
#